data_AF-A0A974UQQ0-F1
#
_entry.id   AF-A0A974UQQ0-F1
#
_cell.length_a   1.000
_cell.length_b   1.000
_cell.length_c   1.000
_cell.angle_alpha   90.00
_cell.angle_beta   90.00
_cell.angle_gamma   90.00
#
_symmetry.space_group_name_H-M   'P 1'
#
loop_
_entity.id
_entity.type
_entity.pdbx_description
1 polymer ?
#
loop_
_entity_poly.entity_id
_entity_poly.type
_entity_poly.pdbx_seq_one_letter_code
_entity_poly.pdbx_strand_id
1 'polypeptide(L)' 'MKVFVTGGTGAVGGHAVTALVRAGHTVTGLARTPASAALLAARGGFRCSTPPGWRSGSTGTTRW' A
#
# COMPACT_ATOMS: atom_id res chain seq x y z
N MET A 1 5.40 11.17 -8.89
CA MET A 1 5.63 9.76 -9.31
C MET A 1 4.70 8.83 -8.53
N LYS A 2 4.45 7.60 -9.00
CA LYS A 2 3.68 6.58 -8.27
C LYS A 2 4.64 5.58 -7.62
N VAL A 3 4.62 5.48 -6.30
CA VAL A 3 5.56 4.66 -5.51
C VAL A 3 4.80 3.60 -4.74
N PHE A 4 5.20 2.34 -4.90
CA PHE A 4 4.66 1.23 -4.13
C PHE A 4 5.61 0.86 -2.98
N VAL A 5 5.11 0.92 -1.74
CA VAL A 5 5.91 0.67 -0.53
C VAL A 5 5.44 -0.61 0.15
N THR A 6 6.31 -1.62 0.18
CA THR A 6 6.10 -2.82 0.99
C THR A 6 6.42 -2.48 2.46
N GLY A 7 5.43 -2.63 3.35
CA GLY A 7 5.62 -2.32 4.77
C GLY A 7 5.64 -0.83 5.12
N GLY A 8 4.90 0.02 4.39
CA GLY A 8 4.79 1.48 4.64
C GLY A 8 4.20 1.90 6.00
N THR A 9 3.98 0.95 6.90
CA THR A 9 3.43 1.15 8.26
C THR A 9 4.39 0.72 9.37
N GLY A 10 5.54 0.13 9.01
CA GLY A 10 6.61 -0.20 9.96
C GLY A 10 7.44 1.01 10.38
N ALA A 11 8.43 0.79 11.26
CA ALA A 11 9.26 1.86 11.83
C ALA A 11 9.90 2.76 10.76
N VAL A 12 10.52 2.18 9.74
CA VAL A 12 11.14 2.94 8.63
C VAL A 12 10.10 3.34 7.57
N GLY A 13 9.18 2.43 7.25
CA GLY A 13 8.18 2.63 6.20
C GLY A 13 7.28 3.83 6.45
N GLY A 14 6.91 4.09 7.71
CA GLY A 14 6.10 5.26 8.07
C GLY A 14 6.80 6.58 7.76
N HIS A 15 8.09 6.70 8.10
CA HIS A 15 8.88 7.90 7.79
C HIS A 15 9.09 8.07 6.29
N ALA A 16 9.35 6.98 5.58
CA ALA A 16 9.51 7.00 4.13
C ALA A 16 8.23 7.47 3.42
N VAL A 17 7.05 6.96 3.82
CA VAL A 17 5.77 7.39 3.24
C VAL A 17 5.57 8.90 3.43
N THR A 18 5.78 9.42 4.64
CA THR A 18 5.63 10.86 4.91
C THR A 18 6.60 11.70 4.07
N ALA A 19 7.85 11.26 3.91
CA ALA A 19 8.83 11.96 3.08
C ALA A 19 8.45 11.96 1.59
N LEU A 20 8.02 10.81 1.07
CA LEU A 20 7.60 10.65 -0.33
C LEU A 20 6.35 11.47 -0.65
N VAL A 21 5.36 11.49 0.25
CA VAL A 21 4.16 12.31 0.11
C VAL A 21 4.52 13.80 0.13
N ARG A 22 5.39 14.24 1.05
CA ARG A 22 5.88 15.63 1.09
C ARG A 22 6.64 16.04 -0.17
N ALA A 23 7.34 15.10 -0.80
CA ALA A 23 7.99 15.31 -2.10
C ALA A 23 7.00 15.34 -3.29
N GLY A 24 5.69 15.26 -3.05
CA GLY A 24 4.66 15.29 -4.09
C GLY A 24 4.51 13.96 -4.83
N HIS A 25 4.89 12.83 -4.22
CA HIS A 25 4.70 11.51 -4.80
C HIS A 25 3.40 10.87 -4.33
N THR A 26 2.74 10.14 -5.23
CA THR A 26 1.58 9.31 -4.90
C THR A 26 2.09 7.99 -4.36
N VAL A 27 1.77 7.69 -3.10
CA VAL A 27 2.28 6.50 -2.41
C VAL A 27 1.15 5.49 -2.20
N THR A 28 1.37 4.26 -2.66
CA THR A 28 0.51 3.11 -2.37
C THR A 28 1.30 2.12 -1.53
N GLY A 29 0.71 1.58 -0.46
CA GLY A 29 1.41 0.68 0.45
C GLY A 29 0.64 -0.61 0.73
N LEU A 30 1.41 -1.69 0.95
CA LEU A 30 0.84 -2.97 1.40
C LEU A 30 0.55 -2.92 2.89
N ALA A 31 -0.75 -2.93 3.23
CA ALA A 31 -1.23 -3.02 4.60
C ALA A 31 -1.96 -4.35 4.82
N ARG A 32 -1.40 -5.20 5.68
CA ARG A 32 -1.94 -6.52 6.02
C ARG A 32 -3.25 -6.44 6.81
N THR A 33 -3.41 -5.40 7.64
CA THR A 33 -4.58 -5.21 8.50
C THR A 33 -5.25 -3.84 8.24
N PRO A 34 -6.55 -3.68 8.58
CA PRO A 34 -7.23 -2.39 8.51
C PRO A 34 -6.58 -1.32 9.40
N ALA A 35 -6.06 -1.70 10.58
CA ALA A 35 -5.35 -0.78 11.46
C ALA A 35 -4.07 -0.23 10.79
N SER A 36 -3.29 -1.09 10.15
CA SER A 36 -2.15 -0.66 9.33
C SER A 36 -2.60 0.22 8.16
N ALA A 37 -3.75 -0.08 7.54
CA ALA A 37 -4.29 0.75 6.46
C ALA A 37 -4.63 2.17 6.92
N ALA A 38 -5.26 2.31 8.09
CA ALA A 38 -5.56 3.60 8.69
C ALA A 38 -4.28 4.40 9.01
N LEU A 39 -3.26 3.72 9.54
CA LEU A 39 -1.94 4.33 9.77
C LEU A 39 -1.27 4.81 8.48
N LEU A 40 -1.44 4.10 7.37
CA LEU A 40 -0.93 4.50 6.07
C LEU A 40 -1.71 5.71 5.51
N ALA A 41 -3.03 5.69 5.62
CA ALA A 41 -3.92 6.78 5.20
C ALA A 41 -3.67 8.07 5.97
N ALA A 42 -3.46 7.99 7.29
CA ALA A 42 -3.10 9.13 8.12
C ALA A 42 -1.78 9.81 7.70
N ARG A 43 -0.91 9.10 6.98
CA ARG A 43 0.37 9.61 6.44
C ARG A 43 0.26 10.08 4.98
N GLY A 44 -0.94 10.04 4.39
CA GLY A 44 -1.20 10.44 3.00
C GLY A 44 -0.96 9.34 1.97
N GLY A 45 -0.78 8.08 2.40
CA GLY A 45 -0.63 6.93 1.50
C GLY A 45 -1.93 6.13 1.34
N PHE A 46 -2.07 5.42 0.22
CA PHE A 46 -3.23 4.57 -0.05
C PHE A 46 -2.91 3.10 0.23
N ARG A 47 -3.85 2.34 0.80
CA ARG A 47 -3.70 0.88 0.89
C ARG A 47 -3.83 0.28 -0.51
N CYS A 48 -2.95 -0.65 -0.87
CA CYS A 48 -3.22 -1.50 -2.03
C CYS A 48 -4.41 -2.43 -1.71
N SER A 49 -5.54 -2.17 -2.37
CA SER A 49 -6.65 -3.10 -2.38
C SER A 49 -6.51 -4.06 -3.54
N THR A 50 -7.04 -5.25 -3.33
CA THR A 50 -7.33 -6.18 -4.41
C THR A 50 -8.30 -5.54 -5.40
N PRO A 51 -8.05 -5.61 -6.73
CA PRO A 51 -9.01 -5.14 -7.71
C PRO A 51 -10.33 -5.91 -7.60
N PRO A 52 -11.49 -5.28 -7.86
CA PRO A 52 -12.75 -6.00 -8.00
C PRO A 52 -12.60 -7.05 -9.11
N GLY A 53 -12.74 -8.33 -8.75
CA GLY A 53 -12.57 -9.47 -9.67
C GLY A 53 -11.54 -10.51 -9.21
N TRP A 54 -10.65 -10.18 -8.27
CA TRP A 54 -9.72 -11.17 -7.70
C TRP A 54 -10.42 -11.97 -6.60
N ARG A 55 -10.79 -13.22 -6.90
CA ARG A 55 -11.37 -14.17 -5.94
C ARG A 55 -10.23 -14.95 -5.29
N SER A 56 -10.10 -14.86 -3.97
CA SER A 56 -9.12 -15.64 -3.20
C SER A 56 -9.57 -17.10 -3.11
N GLY A 57 -9.34 -17.88 -4.15
CA GLY A 57 -9.63 -19.31 -4.15
C GLY A 57 -9.58 -19.96 -5.53
N SER A 58 -8.75 -21.01 -5.61
CA SER A 58 -8.67 -22.08 -6.63
C SER A 58 -8.26 -21.73 -8.07
N THR A 59 -7.09 -22.27 -8.43
CA THR A 59 -6.71 -22.85 -9.73
C THR A 59 -6.58 -21.92 -10.94
N GLY A 60 -5.33 -21.77 -11.38
CA GLY A 60 -5.02 -21.66 -12.80
C GLY A 60 -4.97 -20.25 -13.38
N THR A 61 -3.78 -19.91 -13.89
CA THR A 61 -3.51 -18.84 -14.85
C THR A 61 -3.24 -17.46 -14.25
N THR A 62 -2.05 -17.34 -13.67
CA THR A 62 -1.33 -16.06 -13.61
C THR A 62 -0.88 -15.71 -15.02
N ARG A 63 -1.55 -14.76 -15.67
CA ARG A 63 -0.96 -13.99 -16.77
C ARG A 63 -0.61 -12.63 -16.19
N TRP A 64 0.69 -12.41 -16.05
CA TRP A 64 1.31 -11.13 -15.72
C TRP A 64 1.03 -10.09 -16.81
#